data_AF-X1V9J2-F1
#
_entry.id   AF-X1V9J2-F1
#
_cell.length_a   1.000
_cell.length_b   1.000
_cell.length_c   1.000
_cell.angle_alpha   90.00
_cell.angle_beta   90.00
_cell.angle_gamma   90.00
#
_symmetry.space_group_name_H-M   'P 1'
#
loop_
_entity.id
_entity.type
_entity.pdbx_description
1 polymer ?
#
loop_
_entity_poly.entity_id
_entity_poly.type
_entity_poly.pdbx_seq_one_letter_code
_entity_poly.pdbx_strand_id
1 'polypeptide(L)'
;MIKAATLPMLGREDFNMYGQKYTLAKLDADEVAIFEDNFNKLLSTTDSQVRKILEDRVDSIIGGIMAIKEKLNGRKFRGMNPG
;
A
#
# COMPACT_ATOMS: atom_id res chain seq x y z
N MET A 1 -4.85 -14.49 0.19
CA MET A 1 -5.47 -13.21 0.60
C MET A 1 -4.48 -12.51 1.50
N ILE A 2 -4.04 -11.31 1.12
CA ILE A 2 -3.12 -10.49 1.91
C ILE A 2 -3.90 -9.88 3.06
N LYS A 3 -3.30 -9.88 4.26
CA LYS A 3 -3.75 -9.09 5.41
C LYS A 3 -2.87 -7.85 5.50
N ALA A 4 -3.41 -6.67 5.22
CA ALA A 4 -2.60 -5.47 5.14
C ALA A 4 -2.01 -5.10 6.51
N ALA A 5 -2.74 -5.36 7.60
CA ALA A 5 -2.32 -5.09 8.97
C ALA A 5 -1.03 -5.83 9.41
N THR A 6 -0.61 -6.88 8.69
CA THR A 6 0.63 -7.63 8.99
C THR A 6 1.84 -7.15 8.19
N LEU A 7 1.67 -6.15 7.32
CA LEU A 7 2.74 -5.66 6.45
C LEU A 7 3.76 -4.83 7.25
N PRO A 8 5.06 -5.21 7.23
CA PRO A 8 6.11 -4.50 7.95
C PRO A 8 6.17 -3.00 7.65
N MET A 9 5.77 -2.60 6.44
CA MET A 9 5.82 -1.20 6.01
C MET A 9 4.87 -0.28 6.80
N LEU A 10 3.74 -0.79 7.31
CA LEU A 10 2.78 0.01 8.09
C LEU A 10 3.36 0.57 9.39
N GLY A 11 4.38 -0.09 9.95
CA GLY A 11 5.06 0.35 11.16
C GLY A 11 6.22 1.32 10.91
N ARG A 12 6.51 1.68 9.65
CA ARG A 12 7.66 2.53 9.31
C ARG A 12 7.25 3.99 9.15
N GLU A 13 8.16 4.87 9.57
CA GLU A 13 8.03 6.32 9.42
C GLU A 13 8.88 6.83 8.24
N ASP A 14 9.88 6.04 7.83
CA ASP A 14 10.79 6.35 6.75
C ASP A 14 11.02 5.12 5.86
N PHE A 15 11.25 5.36 4.56
CA PHE A 15 11.60 4.34 3.58
C PHE A 15 12.66 4.87 2.61
N ASN A 16 13.69 4.06 2.34
CA ASN A 16 14.69 4.39 1.32
C ASN A 16 14.41 3.59 0.06
N MET A 17 14.22 4.29 -1.06
CA MET A 17 13.97 3.69 -2.36
C MET A 17 14.85 4.37 -3.40
N TYR A 18 15.66 3.58 -4.11
CA TYR A 18 16.60 4.06 -5.13
C TYR A 18 17.54 5.18 -4.65
N GLY A 19 18.02 5.08 -3.41
CA GLY A 19 18.94 6.07 -2.82
C GLY A 19 18.26 7.36 -2.34
N GLN A 20 16.93 7.45 -2.43
CA GLN A 20 16.16 8.57 -1.91
C GLN A 20 15.41 8.15 -0.65
N LYS A 21 15.49 8.98 0.39
CA LYS A 21 14.74 8.82 1.63
C LYS A 21 13.37 9.48 1.50
N TYR A 22 12.31 8.73 1.80
CA TYR A 22 10.93 9.17 1.84
C TYR A 22 10.43 9.11 3.26
N THR A 23 9.83 10.20 3.73
CA THR A 23 9.00 10.23 4.94
C THR A 23 7.62 9.69 4.60
N LEU A 24 7.04 8.91 5.51
CA LEU A 24 5.80 8.19 5.29
C LEU A 24 4.69 8.71 6.20
N ALA A 25 3.54 9.02 5.60
CA ALA A 25 2.32 9.26 6.36
C ALA A 25 1.67 7.93 6.72
N LYS A 26 1.26 7.77 7.99
CA LYS A 26 0.54 6.59 8.44
C LYS A 26 -0.84 6.49 7.76
N LEU A 27 -1.23 5.26 7.45
CA LEU A 27 -2.60 4.96 7.03
C LEU A 27 -3.44 4.73 8.29
N ASP A 28 -4.65 5.30 8.29
CA ASP A 28 -5.65 4.97 9.31
C ASP A 28 -6.31 3.61 9.02
N ALA A 29 -7.14 3.12 9.96
CA ALA A 29 -7.76 1.81 9.84
C ALA A 29 -8.65 1.68 8.59
N ASP A 30 -9.34 2.77 8.20
CA ASP A 30 -10.21 2.79 7.01
C ASP A 30 -9.36 2.69 5.74
N GLU A 31 -8.26 3.43 5.67
CA GLU A 31 -7.33 3.40 4.54
C GLU A 31 -6.63 2.04 4.39
N VAL A 32 -6.29 1.39 5.50
CA VAL A 32 -5.75 0.02 5.50
C VAL A 32 -6.78 -0.96 4.95
N ALA A 33 -8.06 -0.85 5.36
CA ALA A 33 -9.13 -1.69 4.85
C ALA A 33 -9.40 -1.47 3.35
N ILE A 34 -9.40 -0.22 2.89
CA ILE A 34 -9.55 0.12 1.47
C ILE A 34 -8.37 -0.43 0.64
N PHE A 35 -7.15 -0.34 1.16
CA PHE A 35 -5.99 -0.94 0.50
C PHE A 35 -6.14 -2.46 0.41
N GLU A 36 -6.50 -3.13 1.51
CA GLU A 36 -6.65 -4.58 1.57
C GLU A 36 -7.70 -5.09 0.57
N ASP A 37 -8.88 -4.46 0.53
CA ASP A 37 -9.95 -4.83 -0.40
C ASP A 37 -9.52 -4.66 -1.86
N ASN A 38 -8.95 -3.50 -2.21
CA ASN A 38 -8.49 -3.22 -3.57
C ASN A 38 -7.34 -4.13 -3.99
N PHE A 39 -6.39 -4.40 -3.10
CA PHE A 39 -5.24 -5.25 -3.40
C PHE A 39 -5.64 -6.71 -3.57
N ASN A 40 -6.55 -7.22 -2.74
CA ASN A 40 -7.05 -8.58 -2.90
C ASN A 40 -7.86 -8.76 -4.20
N LYS A 41 -8.60 -7.72 -4.64
CA LYS A 41 -9.21 -7.69 -5.99
C LYS A 41 -8.15 -7.70 -7.10
N LEU A 42 -7.04 -6.98 -6.94
CA LEU A 42 -5.93 -7.02 -7.90
C LEU A 42 -5.28 -8.41 -7.98
N LEU A 43 -5.15 -9.09 -6.85
CA LEU A 43 -4.59 -10.45 -6.77
C LEU A 43 -5.50 -11.52 -7.38
N SER A 44 -6.78 -11.23 -7.63
CA SER A 44 -7.70 -12.14 -8.34
C SER A 44 -7.45 -12.22 -9.84
N THR A 45 -6.35 -11.65 -10.34
CA THR A 45 -5.86 -11.88 -11.71
C THR A 45 -5.70 -13.37 -12.01
N THR A 46 -6.00 -13.79 -13.24
CA THR A 46 -5.86 -15.18 -13.71
C THR A 46 -4.41 -15.57 -13.96
N ASP A 47 -3.51 -14.59 -14.08
CA ASP A 47 -2.09 -14.80 -14.32
C ASP A 47 -1.32 -15.03 -13.00
N SER A 48 -0.72 -16.20 -12.86
CA SER A 48 0.02 -16.61 -11.66
C SER A 48 1.35 -15.88 -11.49
N GLN A 49 2.02 -15.47 -12.57
CA GLN A 49 3.26 -14.71 -12.50
C GLN A 49 2.98 -13.29 -12.02
N VAL A 50 1.93 -12.66 -12.56
CA VAL A 50 1.52 -11.32 -12.15
C VAL A 50 1.10 -11.32 -10.68
N ARG A 51 0.31 -12.32 -10.25
CA ARG A 51 -0.07 -12.46 -8.83
C ARG A 51 1.15 -12.54 -7.92
N LYS A 52 2.13 -13.39 -8.27
CA LYS A 52 3.36 -13.54 -7.48
C LYS A 52 4.15 -12.24 -7.39
N ILE A 53 4.29 -11.52 -8.50
CA ILE A 53 4.99 -10.21 -8.50
C ILE A 53 4.28 -9.22 -7.58
N LEU A 54 2.95 -9.19 -7.58
CA LEU A 54 2.20 -8.30 -6.70
C LEU A 54 2.39 -8.68 -5.22
N GLU A 55 2.29 -9.96 -4.89
CA GLU A 55 2.54 -10.46 -3.53
C GLU A 55 3.96 -10.11 -3.05
N ASP A 56 4.98 -10.31 -3.89
CA ASP A 56 6.38 -9.99 -3.57
C ASP A 56 6.62 -8.48 -3.41
N ARG A 57 5.77 -7.63 -4.01
CA ARG A 57 5.95 -6.17 -4.06
C ARG A 57 5.02 -5.40 -3.14
N VAL A 58 4.10 -6.06 -2.44
CA VAL A 58 3.05 -5.42 -1.63
C VAL A 58 3.61 -4.39 -0.63
N ASP A 59 4.74 -4.69 0.01
CA ASP A 59 5.41 -3.79 0.97
C ASP A 59 5.93 -2.51 0.29
N SER A 60 6.46 -2.61 -0.93
CA SER A 60 6.93 -1.44 -1.67
C SER A 60 5.75 -0.60 -2.18
N ILE A 61 4.66 -1.24 -2.57
CA ILE A 61 3.45 -0.57 -3.06
C ILE A 61 2.83 0.25 -1.93
N ILE A 62 2.62 -0.33 -0.75
CA ILE A 62 2.04 0.39 0.38
C ILE A 62 2.97 1.51 0.87
N GLY A 63 4.29 1.30 0.87
CA GLY A 63 5.27 2.34 1.18
C GLY A 63 5.20 3.53 0.21
N GLY A 64 5.02 3.26 -1.09
CA GLY A 64 4.78 4.30 -2.09
C GLY A 64 3.50 5.09 -1.84
N ILE A 65 2.41 4.42 -1.47
CA ILE A 65 1.14 5.08 -1.12
C ILE A 65 1.32 6.02 0.08
N MET A 66 2.00 5.54 1.13
CA MET A 66 2.27 6.34 2.33
C MET A 66 3.16 7.56 2.03
N ALA A 67 4.15 7.41 1.14
CA ALA A 67 5.00 8.52 0.69
C ALA A 67 4.22 9.56 -0.13
N ILE A 68 3.33 9.11 -1.02
CA ILE A 68 2.45 10.00 -1.79
C ILE A 68 1.52 10.76 -0.86
N LYS A 69 0.91 10.07 0.12
CA LYS A 69 0.06 10.68 1.14
C LYS A 69 0.80 11.78 1.90
N GLU A 70 2.04 11.52 2.31
CA GLU A 70 2.90 12.52 2.95
C GLU A 70 3.09 13.76 2.06
N LYS A 71 3.44 13.56 0.79
CA LYS A 71 3.60 14.67 -0.19
C LYS A 71 2.32 15.44 -0.45
N LEU A 72 1.15 14.84 -0.22
CA LEU A 72 -0.16 15.48 -0.34
C LEU A 72 -0.70 16.02 1.00
N ASN A 73 0.19 16.28 1.98
CA ASN A 73 -0.14 16.79 3.30
C ASN A 73 -1.14 15.91 4.07
N GLY A 74 -0.95 14.59 4.02
CA GLY A 74 -1.76 13.64 4.78
C GLY A 74 -3.16 13.40 4.21
N ARG A 75 -3.43 13.81 2.96
CA ARG A 75 -4.74 13.67 2.33
C ARG A 75 -5.21 12.21 2.34
N LYS A 76 -6.45 11.98 2.79
CA LYS A 76 -7.02 10.62 2.89
C LYS A 76 -7.09 9.92 1.53
N PHE A 77 -6.71 8.65 1.53
CA PHE A 77 -6.94 7.73 0.41
C PHE A 77 -8.38 7.20 0.45
N ARG A 78 -9.17 7.43 -0.61
CA ARG A 78 -10.60 7.04 -0.68
C ARG A 78 -10.91 5.88 -1.62
N GLY A 79 -9.89 5.21 -2.15
CA GLY A 79 -10.06 4.14 -3.14
C GLY A 79 -10.60 4.66 -4.49
N MET A 80 -10.70 3.76 -5.49
CA MET A 80 -11.17 4.10 -6.85
C MET A 80 -12.70 4.07 -7.00
N ASN A 81 -13.44 3.64 -5.98
CA ASN A 81 -14.90 3.62 -6.01
C ASN A 81 -15.44 3.53 -4.57
N PRO A 82 -15.84 4.66 -3.94
CA PRO A 82 -16.56 4.62 -2.66
C PRO A 82 -18.00 4.19 -2.97
N GLY A 83 -18.19 2.88 -3.13
CA GLY A 83 -19.53 2.27 -3.12
C GLY A 83 -20.07 2.23 -1.70
#